data_AF-A0A811KYH7-F1
#
_entry.id   AF-A0A811KYH7-F1
#
_cell.length_a   1.000
_cell.length_b   1.000
_cell.length_c   1.000
_cell.angle_alpha   90.00
_cell.angle_beta   90.00
_cell.angle_gamma   90.00
#
_symmetry.space_group_name_H-M   'P 1'
#
loop_
_entity.id
_entity.type
_entity.pdbx_description
1 polymer ?
#
loop_
_entity_poly.entity_id
_entity_poly.type
_entity_poly.pdbx_seq_one_letter_code
_entity_poly.pdbx_strand_id
1 'polypeptide(L)'
;MTAVREQLLKSMDSVHLGVTQEDKQAGVDFYKHLFTTAPQVRQYFKGAESYSADDVQASERFHKLGRRLILSLHFIASNADHPETIKAYAREQAIFHHPFKMDPALWSAFLSIWLDFLTQKGSADQATKDAWNNTWPIYANELVAYDKTL
;
A
#
# COMPACT_ATOMS: atom_id res chain seq x y z
N MET A 1 21.81 7.39 2.48
CA MET A 1 20.33 7.46 2.45
C MET A 1 19.97 8.84 1.93
N THR A 2 19.10 8.95 0.93
CA THR A 2 18.62 10.27 0.46
C THR A 2 17.59 10.84 1.44
N ALA A 3 17.40 12.18 1.45
CA ALA A 3 16.41 12.82 2.31
C ALA A 3 14.98 12.31 2.07
N VAL A 4 14.64 11.97 0.81
CA VAL A 4 13.35 11.37 0.46
C VAL A 4 13.18 9.99 1.09
N ARG A 5 14.20 9.12 0.99
CA ARG A 5 14.17 7.79 1.60
C ARG A 5 14.06 7.86 3.12
N GLU A 6 14.81 8.74 3.75
CA GLU A 6 14.76 8.94 5.20
C GLU A 6 13.36 9.38 5.65
N GLN A 7 12.78 10.38 4.98
CA GLN A 7 11.42 10.86 5.27
C GLN A 7 10.36 9.76 5.09
N LEU A 8 10.46 8.96 4.03
CA LEU A 8 9.55 7.85 3.79
C LEU A 8 9.66 6.80 4.89
N LEU A 9 10.88 6.38 5.25
CA LEU A 9 11.10 5.40 6.30
C LEU A 9 10.57 5.88 7.65
N LYS A 10 10.81 7.15 8.00
CA LYS A 10 10.24 7.78 9.21
C LYS A 10 8.70 7.71 9.22
N SER A 11 8.06 7.91 8.06
CA SER A 11 6.59 7.78 7.97
C SER A 11 6.07 6.37 8.24
N MET A 12 6.95 5.35 8.14
CA MET A 12 6.61 3.95 8.40
C MET A 12 6.76 3.52 9.87
N ASP A 13 7.26 4.40 10.75
CA ASP A 13 7.45 4.11 12.19
C ASP A 13 6.10 3.87 12.92
N SER A 14 4.95 4.17 12.31
CA SER A 14 3.63 3.84 12.87
C SER A 14 3.07 2.51 12.35
N VAL A 15 3.79 1.82 11.47
CA VAL A 15 3.30 0.64 10.72
C VAL A 15 4.40 -0.42 10.56
N HIS A 16 5.03 -0.85 11.65
CA HIS A 16 6.23 -1.71 11.62
C HIS A 16 6.07 -3.09 10.93
N LEU A 17 7.21 -3.65 10.49
CA LEU A 17 7.34 -5.00 9.90
C LEU A 17 7.58 -6.13 10.92
N GLY A 18 7.42 -5.85 12.21
CA GLY A 18 7.72 -6.84 13.24
C GLY A 18 6.71 -7.99 13.30
N VAL A 19 6.86 -8.81 14.33
CA VAL A 19 6.06 -10.03 14.52
C VAL A 19 5.14 -9.95 15.75
N THR A 20 5.13 -8.79 16.43
CA THR A 20 4.24 -8.55 17.58
C THR A 20 2.78 -8.47 17.12
N GLN A 21 1.84 -8.50 18.07
CA GLN A 21 0.43 -8.33 17.73
C GLN A 21 0.13 -6.93 17.20
N GLU A 22 0.84 -5.92 17.71
CA GLU A 22 0.72 -4.54 17.24
C GLU A 22 1.18 -4.41 15.77
N ASP A 23 2.32 -5.00 15.42
CA ASP A 23 2.84 -4.99 14.04
C ASP A 23 1.86 -5.65 13.06
N LYS A 24 1.23 -6.74 13.47
CA LYS A 24 0.21 -7.44 12.66
C LYS A 24 -1.05 -6.60 12.50
N GLN A 25 -1.41 -5.81 13.52
CA GLN A 25 -2.62 -5.01 13.53
C GLN A 25 -2.56 -3.83 12.56
N ALA A 26 -1.37 -3.25 12.30
CA ALA A 26 -1.22 -2.12 11.39
C ALA A 26 -1.76 -2.41 9.97
N GLY A 27 -1.46 -3.59 9.42
CA GLY A 27 -1.96 -4.00 8.11
C GLY A 27 -3.47 -4.27 8.10
N VAL A 28 -4.02 -4.81 9.19
CA VAL A 28 -5.47 -5.03 9.35
C VAL A 28 -6.21 -3.70 9.45
N ASP A 29 -5.68 -2.76 10.24
CA ASP A 29 -6.19 -1.39 10.35
C ASP A 29 -6.23 -0.69 9.00
N PHE A 30 -5.21 -0.88 8.16
CA PHE A 30 -5.23 -0.33 6.81
C PHE A 30 -6.38 -0.92 5.98
N TYR A 31 -6.60 -2.23 6.00
CA TYR A 31 -7.72 -2.83 5.26
C TYR A 31 -9.08 -2.38 5.79
N LYS A 32 -9.22 -2.18 7.11
CA LYS A 32 -10.42 -1.59 7.72
C LYS A 32 -10.65 -0.17 7.19
N HIS A 33 -9.60 0.64 7.16
CA HIS A 33 -9.63 1.99 6.59
C HIS A 33 -10.03 1.95 5.12
N LEU A 34 -9.34 1.16 4.28
CA LEU A 34 -9.60 1.00 2.85
C LEU A 34 -11.06 0.58 2.56
N PHE A 35 -11.58 -0.39 3.29
CA PHE A 35 -12.94 -0.90 3.07
C PHE A 35 -14.02 0.08 3.53
N THR A 36 -13.68 0.97 4.45
CA THR A 36 -14.56 2.03 4.95
C THR A 36 -14.54 3.26 4.03
N THR A 37 -13.37 3.68 3.56
CA THR A 37 -13.19 4.91 2.77
C THR A 37 -13.35 4.71 1.27
N ALA A 38 -13.05 3.50 0.76
CA ALA A 38 -13.17 3.14 -0.64
C ALA A 38 -13.95 1.81 -0.82
N PRO A 39 -15.21 1.73 -0.37
CA PRO A 39 -15.99 0.48 -0.37
C PRO A 39 -16.12 -0.18 -1.75
N GLN A 40 -16.01 0.59 -2.84
CA GLN A 40 -16.03 0.10 -4.22
C GLN A 40 -14.86 -0.83 -4.56
N VAL A 41 -13.72 -0.75 -3.86
CA VAL A 41 -12.57 -1.62 -4.12
C VAL A 41 -12.81 -3.05 -3.62
N ARG A 42 -13.79 -3.26 -2.75
CA ARG A 42 -14.13 -4.59 -2.21
C ARG A 42 -14.53 -5.60 -3.28
N GLN A 43 -15.01 -5.12 -4.45
CA GLN A 43 -15.32 -5.98 -5.59
C GLN A 43 -14.14 -6.84 -6.07
N TYR A 44 -12.90 -6.39 -5.84
CA TYR A 44 -11.69 -7.14 -6.21
C TYR A 44 -11.29 -8.18 -5.15
N PHE A 45 -11.96 -8.22 -4.01
CA PHE A 45 -11.68 -9.13 -2.90
C PHE A 45 -12.74 -10.23 -2.84
N LYS A 46 -12.63 -11.22 -3.73
CA LYS A 46 -13.60 -12.32 -3.83
C LYS A 46 -13.95 -12.96 -2.48
N GLY A 47 -15.24 -13.07 -2.16
CA GLY A 47 -15.77 -13.57 -0.89
C GLY A 47 -15.72 -12.59 0.28
N ALA A 48 -15.25 -11.36 0.05
CA ALA A 48 -15.20 -10.27 1.01
C ALA A 48 -15.81 -8.95 0.46
N GLU A 49 -16.64 -9.06 -0.58
CA GLU A 49 -17.23 -7.92 -1.30
C GLU A 49 -18.12 -7.05 -0.39
N SER A 50 -18.74 -7.67 0.61
CA SER A 50 -19.62 -7.02 1.59
C SER A 50 -19.01 -6.87 2.98
N TYR A 51 -17.71 -7.15 3.15
CA TYR A 51 -17.08 -7.10 4.48
C TYR A 51 -17.14 -5.69 5.08
N SER A 52 -17.52 -5.64 6.35
CA SER A 52 -17.38 -4.50 7.25
C SER A 52 -15.96 -4.44 7.85
N ALA A 53 -15.67 -3.39 8.61
CA ALA A 53 -14.41 -3.29 9.36
C ALA A 53 -14.26 -4.41 10.40
N ASP A 54 -15.37 -4.85 11.02
CA ASP A 54 -15.36 -5.93 12.01
C ASP A 54 -15.09 -7.28 11.34
N ASP A 55 -15.64 -7.52 10.15
CA ASP A 55 -15.34 -8.73 9.36
C ASP A 55 -13.86 -8.79 8.97
N VAL A 56 -13.27 -7.65 8.59
CA VAL A 56 -11.84 -7.54 8.30
C VAL A 56 -11.01 -7.84 9.56
N GLN A 57 -11.38 -7.29 10.71
CA GLN A 57 -10.68 -7.49 11.99
C GLN A 57 -10.62 -8.97 12.39
N ALA A 58 -11.72 -9.69 12.21
CA ALA A 58 -11.84 -11.11 12.58
C ALA A 58 -11.21 -12.07 11.57
N SER A 59 -10.82 -11.60 10.38
CA SER A 59 -10.44 -12.46 9.26
C SER A 59 -8.94 -12.70 9.15
N GLU A 60 -8.50 -13.94 9.37
CA GLU A 60 -7.09 -14.36 9.21
C GLU A 60 -6.53 -14.05 7.81
N ARG A 61 -7.38 -14.01 6.78
CA ARG A 61 -7.01 -13.59 5.42
C ARG A 61 -6.42 -12.18 5.43
N PHE A 62 -7.07 -11.24 6.11
CA PHE A 62 -6.64 -9.84 6.13
C PHE A 62 -5.45 -9.60 7.06
N HIS A 63 -5.23 -10.44 8.07
CA HIS A 63 -3.95 -10.49 8.79
C HIS A 63 -2.79 -10.83 7.84
N LYS A 64 -2.97 -11.85 6.99
CA LYS A 64 -1.94 -12.26 6.01
C LYS A 64 -1.74 -11.22 4.90
N LEU A 65 -2.82 -10.68 4.35
CA LEU A 65 -2.76 -9.64 3.31
C LEU A 65 -2.17 -8.34 3.86
N GLY A 66 -2.59 -7.92 5.07
CA GLY A 66 -2.09 -6.73 5.74
C GLY A 66 -0.58 -6.74 5.85
N ARG A 67 0.00 -7.84 6.33
CA ARG A 67 1.46 -8.00 6.41
C ARG A 67 2.15 -7.88 5.05
N ARG A 68 1.58 -8.48 4.00
CA ARG A 68 2.14 -8.40 2.63
C ARG A 68 2.10 -6.97 2.08
N LEU A 69 1.02 -6.26 2.34
CA LEU A 69 0.87 -4.87 1.91
C LEU A 69 1.87 -3.95 2.63
N ILE A 70 1.98 -4.04 3.96
CA ILE A 70 2.92 -3.22 4.72
C ILE A 70 4.37 -3.51 4.29
N LEU A 71 4.72 -4.77 4.01
CA LEU A 71 6.01 -5.13 3.42
C LEU A 71 6.25 -4.45 2.06
N SER A 72 5.23 -4.42 1.21
CA SER A 72 5.33 -3.79 -0.12
C SER A 72 5.63 -2.29 -0.01
N LEU A 73 4.97 -1.60 0.94
CA LEU A 73 5.17 -0.17 1.19
C LEU A 73 6.55 0.11 1.80
N HIS A 74 7.01 -0.73 2.72
CA HIS A 74 8.38 -0.64 3.24
C HIS A 74 9.42 -0.87 2.16
N PHE A 75 9.18 -1.79 1.24
CA PHE A 75 10.08 -2.05 0.12
C PHE A 75 10.22 -0.80 -0.76
N ILE A 76 9.10 -0.16 -1.10
CA ILE A 76 9.11 1.08 -1.89
C ILE A 76 9.84 2.20 -1.13
N ALA A 77 9.51 2.42 0.15
CA ALA A 77 10.18 3.42 0.98
C ALA A 77 11.69 3.18 1.11
N SER A 78 12.10 1.93 1.34
CA SER A 78 13.51 1.52 1.47
C SER A 78 14.31 1.64 0.17
N ASN A 79 13.64 1.69 -0.99
CA ASN A 79 14.27 1.76 -2.30
C ASN A 79 13.97 3.08 -3.03
N ALA A 80 13.55 4.13 -2.33
CA ALA A 80 13.17 5.41 -2.93
C ALA A 80 14.32 6.09 -3.71
N ASP A 81 15.57 5.75 -3.40
CA ASP A 81 16.78 6.15 -4.12
C ASP A 81 17.18 5.21 -5.27
N HIS A 82 16.41 4.15 -5.52
CA HIS A 82 16.67 3.11 -6.51
C HIS A 82 15.45 2.90 -7.44
N PRO A 83 15.17 3.85 -8.35
CA PRO A 83 13.96 3.83 -9.19
C PRO A 83 13.84 2.57 -10.05
N GLU A 84 14.95 2.03 -10.57
CA GLU A 84 14.91 0.80 -11.38
C GLU A 84 14.54 -0.44 -10.56
N THR A 85 14.89 -0.48 -9.27
CA THR A 85 14.46 -1.54 -8.34
C THR A 85 12.96 -1.43 -8.05
N ILE A 86 12.45 -0.21 -7.84
CA ILE A 86 11.01 0.03 -7.68
C ILE A 86 10.25 -0.41 -8.93
N LYS A 87 10.74 -0.05 -10.11
CA LYS A 87 10.13 -0.46 -11.39
C LYS A 87 10.12 -1.98 -11.56
N ALA A 88 11.24 -2.66 -11.27
CA ALA A 88 11.30 -4.11 -11.32
C ALA A 88 10.26 -4.76 -10.39
N TYR A 89 10.14 -4.24 -9.17
CA TYR A 89 9.13 -4.71 -8.23
C TYR A 89 7.69 -4.40 -8.71
N ALA A 90 7.46 -3.24 -9.33
CA ALA A 90 6.17 -2.88 -9.92
C ALA A 90 5.72 -3.87 -11.00
N ARG A 91 6.65 -4.36 -11.83
CA ARG A 91 6.36 -5.38 -12.85
C ARG A 91 5.96 -6.72 -12.24
N GLU A 92 6.64 -7.16 -11.18
CA GLU A 92 6.22 -8.36 -10.42
C GLU A 92 4.82 -8.17 -9.82
N GLN A 93 4.53 -6.99 -9.26
CA GLN A 93 3.20 -6.70 -8.73
C GLN A 93 2.13 -6.65 -9.83
N ALA A 94 2.43 -6.16 -11.03
CA ALA A 94 1.53 -6.24 -12.17
C ALA A 94 1.16 -7.70 -12.49
N ILE A 95 2.13 -8.61 -12.55
CA ILE A 95 1.88 -10.04 -12.80
C ILE A 95 0.95 -10.63 -11.74
N PHE A 96 1.20 -10.33 -10.46
CA PHE A 96 0.35 -10.83 -9.36
C PHE A 96 -1.07 -10.25 -9.39
N HIS A 97 -1.24 -9.01 -9.87
CA HIS A 97 -2.54 -8.33 -9.85
C HIS A 97 -3.31 -8.41 -11.17
N HIS A 98 -2.67 -8.80 -12.28
CA HIS A 98 -3.26 -8.93 -13.60
C HIS A 98 -4.55 -9.78 -13.65
N PRO A 99 -4.66 -10.91 -12.91
CA PRO A 99 -5.88 -11.72 -12.91
C PRO A 99 -7.11 -10.99 -12.34
N PHE A 100 -6.92 -9.97 -11.49
CA PHE A 100 -8.02 -9.25 -10.85
C PHE A 100 -8.66 -8.19 -11.75
N LYS A 101 -8.04 -7.86 -12.90
CA LYS A 101 -8.55 -6.89 -13.87
C LYS A 101 -8.99 -5.58 -13.22
N MET A 102 -8.14 -5.08 -12.32
CA MET A 102 -8.36 -3.83 -11.61
C MET A 102 -8.36 -2.65 -12.57
N ASP A 103 -9.22 -1.67 -12.33
CA ASP A 103 -9.14 -0.37 -13.01
C ASP A 103 -7.73 0.23 -12.81
N PRO A 104 -6.99 0.52 -13.89
CA PRO A 104 -5.63 1.08 -13.79
C PRO A 104 -5.54 2.38 -12.98
N ALA A 105 -6.61 3.18 -12.90
CA ALA A 105 -6.62 4.41 -12.12
C ALA A 105 -6.46 4.16 -10.60
N LEU A 106 -6.79 2.95 -10.13
CA LEU A 106 -6.67 2.59 -8.71
C LEU A 106 -5.21 2.59 -8.23
N TRP A 107 -4.24 2.34 -9.11
CA TRP A 107 -2.83 2.35 -8.74
C TRP A 107 -2.36 3.74 -8.31
N SER A 108 -2.79 4.80 -9.00
CA SER A 108 -2.51 6.17 -8.57
C SER A 108 -3.38 6.57 -7.39
N ALA A 109 -4.68 6.22 -7.39
CA ALA A 109 -5.63 6.59 -6.34
C ALA A 109 -5.28 5.98 -4.96
N PHE A 110 -4.60 4.82 -4.93
CA PHE A 110 -4.14 4.18 -3.70
C PHE A 110 -3.33 5.13 -2.81
N LEU A 111 -2.52 6.02 -3.39
CA LEU A 111 -1.64 6.88 -2.61
C LEU A 111 -2.40 7.81 -1.67
N SER A 112 -3.52 8.39 -2.13
CA SER A 112 -4.34 9.26 -1.30
C SER A 112 -4.88 8.53 -0.08
N ILE A 113 -5.37 7.29 -0.27
CA ILE A 113 -5.87 6.44 0.81
C ILE A 113 -4.76 6.09 1.80
N TRP A 114 -3.55 5.82 1.30
CA TRP A 114 -2.38 5.56 2.14
C TRP A 114 -1.97 6.77 2.97
N LEU A 115 -1.92 7.96 2.37
CA LEU A 115 -1.58 9.20 3.07
C LEU A 115 -2.65 9.61 4.09
N ASP A 116 -3.92 9.36 3.81
CA ASP A 116 -5.01 9.57 4.76
C ASP A 116 -4.87 8.65 5.97
N PHE A 117 -4.55 7.37 5.74
CA PHE A 117 -4.27 6.42 6.82
C PHE A 117 -3.06 6.83 7.68
N LEU A 118 -1.94 7.21 7.07
CA LEU A 118 -0.76 7.71 7.80
C LEU A 118 -1.07 9.00 8.57
N THR A 119 -1.92 9.87 8.02
CA THR A 119 -2.39 11.09 8.71
C THR A 119 -3.14 10.73 9.99
N GLN A 120 -4.02 9.71 9.96
CA GLN A 120 -4.75 9.22 11.14
C GLN A 120 -3.81 8.66 12.22
N LYS A 121 -2.66 8.11 11.81
CA LYS A 121 -1.61 7.61 12.73
C LYS A 121 -0.64 8.71 13.19
N GLY A 122 -0.77 9.95 12.70
CA GLY A 122 0.10 11.08 13.04
C GLY A 122 1.44 11.12 12.30
N SER A 123 1.58 10.37 11.21
CA SER A 123 2.87 10.13 10.52
C SER A 123 2.99 10.80 9.14
N ALA A 124 2.07 11.69 8.75
CA ALA A 124 2.06 12.32 7.43
C ALA A 124 2.01 13.86 7.47
N ASP A 125 3.14 14.46 7.86
CA ASP A 125 3.39 15.89 7.65
C ASP A 125 3.55 16.22 6.15
N GLN A 126 3.67 17.51 5.80
CA GLN A 126 3.79 17.93 4.40
C GLN A 126 5.02 17.32 3.71
N ALA A 127 6.16 17.26 4.40
CA ALA A 127 7.38 16.66 3.87
C ALA A 127 7.20 15.17 3.53
N THR A 128 6.47 14.44 4.37
CA THR A 128 6.09 13.04 4.12
C THR A 128 5.21 12.91 2.89
N LYS A 129 4.19 13.75 2.78
CA LYS A 129 3.29 13.76 1.62
C LYS A 129 4.06 14.03 0.33
N ASP A 130 4.95 15.00 0.34
CA ASP A 130 5.79 15.34 -0.81
C ASP A 130 6.74 14.20 -1.17
N ALA A 131 7.36 13.54 -0.17
CA ALA A 131 8.24 12.40 -0.40
C ALA A 131 7.50 11.21 -1.05
N TRP A 132 6.29 10.90 -0.60
CA TRP A 132 5.44 9.88 -1.21
C TRP A 132 4.97 10.27 -2.61
N ASN A 133 4.55 11.52 -2.81
CA ASN A 133 4.15 12.05 -4.12
C ASN A 133 5.30 12.02 -5.14
N ASN A 134 6.55 12.15 -4.70
CA ASN A 134 7.71 12.02 -5.58
C ASN A 134 8.04 10.56 -5.92
N THR A 135 7.77 9.62 -5.01
CA THR A 135 8.23 8.23 -5.12
C THR A 135 7.17 7.30 -5.71
N TRP A 136 5.92 7.39 -5.25
CA TRP A 136 4.84 6.50 -5.66
C TRP A 136 4.55 6.48 -7.17
N PRO A 137 4.59 7.61 -7.91
CA PRO A 137 4.36 7.58 -9.35
C PRO A 137 5.33 6.69 -10.12
N ILE A 138 6.56 6.49 -9.63
CA ILE A 138 7.54 5.58 -10.24
C ILE A 138 6.99 4.14 -10.24
N TYR A 139 6.42 3.71 -9.10
CA TYR A 139 5.80 2.39 -8.94
C TYR A 139 4.50 2.28 -9.75
N ALA A 140 3.56 3.20 -9.54
CA ALA A 140 2.21 3.11 -10.11
C ALA A 140 2.22 3.19 -11.64
N ASN A 141 3.02 4.10 -12.21
CA ASN A 141 3.08 4.27 -13.67
C ASN A 141 3.73 3.07 -14.35
N GLU A 142 4.81 2.53 -13.77
CA GLU A 142 5.47 1.34 -14.31
C GLU A 142 4.55 0.13 -14.27
N LEU A 143 3.83 -0.07 -13.15
CA LEU A 143 2.90 -1.18 -13.01
C LEU A 143 1.82 -1.13 -14.09
N VAL A 144 1.17 0.03 -14.25
CA VAL A 144 0.14 0.23 -15.28
C VAL A 144 0.69 0.08 -16.69
N ALA A 145 1.92 0.53 -16.94
CA ALA A 145 2.56 0.37 -18.23
C ALA A 145 2.84 -1.10 -18.56
N TYR A 146 3.34 -1.86 -17.59
CA TYR A 146 3.69 -3.27 -17.78
C TYR A 146 2.47 -4.19 -17.82
N ASP A 147 1.43 -3.93 -17.04
CA ASP A 147 0.18 -4.71 -17.07
C ASP A 147 -0.46 -4.74 -18.46
N LYS A 148 -0.30 -3.68 -19.26
CA LYS A 148 -0.76 -3.62 -20.66
C LYS A 148 -0.01 -4.57 -21.60
N THR A 149 1.11 -5.13 -21.15
CA THR A 149 1.95 -6.05 -21.92
C THR A 149 1.73 -7.53 -21.56
N LEU A 150 0.92 -7.80 -20.53
CA LEU A 150 0.55 -9.14 -20.07
C LEU A 150 -0.72 -9.64 -20.76
#